data_AF-L7UC75-F1
#
_entry.id   AF-L7UC75-F1
#
_cell.length_a   1.000
_cell.length_b   1.000
_cell.length_c   1.000
_cell.angle_alpha   90.00
_cell.angle_beta   90.00
_cell.angle_gamma   90.00
#
_symmetry.space_group_name_H-M   'P 1'
#
loop_
_entity.id
_entity.type
_entity.pdbx_description
1 polymer ?
#
loop_
_entity_poly.entity_id
_entity_poly.type
_entity_poly.pdbx_seq_one_letter_code
_entity_poly.pdbx_strand_id
1 'polypeptide(L)'
;MREAPASPHLEDGAAAISIEIDGQTFHLHPGVSSGAPEVEASTGGRFQLHPWSFDSHLRALGVHAWLDGAGMTFDAEGFASDVLRGSGVPESLFTELTPLALWWALGGARETSLGTLPEGWVQAGDVRARLRPWTFSERARVVEESLTLEPDGTRELHLERYLRAMLAVSVVEIVPAVPLDTLDGASTTALLEAVVAINTGDERNEDQTLRTPGAQARVLAEVTLKLCRALGWTPSQVWATPAAEVDRLLSLLRLTEAPAPAPAPKRRTPRLSDFPDAVVIQVEDD
;
A
#
# COMPACT_ATOMS: atom_id res chain seq x y z
N MET A 1 -35.24 66.10 -11.61
CA MET A 1 -34.41 65.46 -12.65
C MET A 1 -32.94 65.63 -12.31
N ARG A 2 -32.37 64.61 -11.65
CA ARG A 2 -31.01 64.07 -11.85
C ARG A 2 -30.79 63.01 -10.77
N GLU A 3 -31.11 61.79 -11.16
CA GLU A 3 -30.68 60.56 -10.50
C GLU A 3 -29.16 60.58 -10.39
N ALA A 4 -28.65 60.25 -9.20
CA ALA A 4 -27.25 59.89 -9.03
C ALA A 4 -27.06 58.47 -9.59
N PRO A 5 -26.01 58.23 -10.39
CA PRO A 5 -25.80 56.91 -10.99
C PRO A 5 -25.41 55.91 -9.90
N ALA A 6 -26.06 54.74 -9.97
CA ALA A 6 -25.68 53.55 -9.25
C ALA A 6 -24.19 53.29 -9.43
N SER A 7 -23.49 53.12 -8.31
CA SER A 7 -22.13 52.58 -8.33
C SER A 7 -22.20 51.16 -8.92
N PRO A 8 -21.37 50.82 -9.91
CA PRO A 8 -21.32 49.46 -10.40
C PRO A 8 -20.80 48.58 -9.26
N HIS A 9 -21.64 47.63 -8.84
CA HIS A 9 -21.18 46.46 -8.11
C HIS A 9 -20.04 45.85 -8.93
N LEU A 10 -18.85 45.80 -8.35
CA LEU A 10 -17.75 44.98 -8.82
C LEU A 10 -18.22 43.52 -8.73
N GLU A 11 -18.70 42.97 -9.85
CA GLU A 11 -18.72 41.53 -10.09
C GLU A 11 -17.26 41.07 -10.17
N ASP A 12 -16.70 40.74 -9.02
CA ASP A 12 -15.40 40.06 -8.93
C ASP A 12 -15.67 38.55 -9.12
N GLY A 13 -16.14 38.20 -10.31
CA GLY A 13 -16.49 36.84 -10.71
C GLY A 13 -15.36 36.22 -11.49
N ALA A 14 -14.37 35.65 -10.81
CA ALA A 14 -13.37 34.85 -11.50
C ALA A 14 -14.06 33.70 -12.27
N ALA A 15 -13.64 33.48 -13.52
CA ALA A 15 -14.34 32.60 -14.45
C ALA A 15 -14.38 31.15 -13.94
N ALA A 16 -15.52 30.49 -14.15
CA ALA A 16 -15.69 29.07 -13.86
C ALA A 16 -14.70 28.23 -14.68
N ILE A 17 -14.11 27.22 -14.05
CA ILE A 17 -13.24 26.22 -14.66
C ILE A 17 -14.08 24.98 -14.94
N SER A 18 -14.11 24.54 -16.19
CA SER A 18 -14.74 23.28 -16.57
C SER A 18 -13.71 22.15 -16.56
N ILE A 19 -14.02 21.06 -15.88
CA ILE A 19 -13.19 19.84 -15.86
C ILE A 19 -14.04 18.65 -16.28
N GLU A 20 -13.42 17.70 -16.98
CA GLU A 20 -14.04 16.43 -17.35
C GLU A 20 -13.46 15.32 -16.48
N ILE A 21 -14.32 14.59 -15.76
CA ILE A 21 -13.96 13.45 -14.90
C ILE A 21 -14.89 12.31 -15.26
N ASP A 22 -14.34 11.14 -15.61
CA ASP A 22 -15.09 9.95 -15.99
C ASP A 22 -16.18 10.20 -17.05
N GLY A 23 -15.91 11.09 -18.01
CA GLY A 23 -16.84 11.47 -19.09
C GLY A 23 -17.97 12.41 -18.65
N GLN A 24 -17.91 12.97 -17.44
CA GLN A 24 -18.85 13.95 -16.92
C GLN A 24 -18.15 15.31 -16.76
N THR A 25 -18.81 16.38 -17.18
CA THR A 25 -18.30 17.75 -17.05
C THR A 25 -18.78 18.38 -15.76
N PHE A 26 -17.85 18.86 -14.94
CA PHE A 26 -18.12 19.62 -13.73
C PHE A 26 -17.64 21.06 -13.89
N HIS A 27 -18.39 22.01 -13.32
CA HIS A 27 -18.01 23.41 -13.30
C HIS A 27 -17.58 23.80 -11.89
N LEU A 28 -16.33 24.21 -11.76
CA LEU A 28 -15.72 24.66 -10.52
C LEU A 28 -15.59 26.19 -10.52
N HIS A 29 -16.08 26.80 -9.47
CA HIS A 29 -15.96 28.24 -9.23
C HIS A 29 -14.92 28.47 -8.13
N PRO A 30 -14.03 29.47 -8.28
CA PRO A 30 -13.09 29.83 -7.23
C PRO A 30 -13.87 30.29 -5.99
N GLY A 31 -13.61 29.65 -4.84
CA GLY A 31 -14.35 29.92 -3.62
C GLY A 31 -14.10 31.33 -3.08
N VAL A 32 -15.17 31.98 -2.64
CA VAL A 32 -15.18 33.42 -2.28
C VAL A 32 -14.47 33.74 -0.95
N SER A 33 -14.15 32.72 -0.13
CA SER A 33 -13.74 32.93 1.28
C SER A 33 -12.71 31.97 1.86
N SER A 34 -12.52 30.76 1.31
CA SER A 34 -11.66 29.73 1.92
C SER A 34 -10.56 29.17 1.00
N GLY A 35 -10.55 29.58 -0.28
CA GLY A 35 -9.70 28.96 -1.30
C GLY A 35 -10.17 27.56 -1.75
N ALA A 36 -11.16 26.96 -1.09
CA ALA A 36 -11.76 25.70 -1.53
C ALA A 36 -12.75 25.95 -2.68
N PRO A 37 -12.72 25.15 -3.76
CA PRO A 37 -13.59 25.35 -4.92
C PRO A 37 -15.06 25.09 -4.59
N GLU A 38 -15.94 25.84 -5.24
CA GLU A 38 -17.37 25.57 -5.27
C GLU A 38 -17.71 24.76 -6.52
N VAL A 39 -18.46 23.67 -6.36
CA VAL A 39 -18.99 22.91 -7.49
C VAL A 39 -20.41 23.35 -7.79
N GLU A 40 -20.72 23.54 -9.07
CA GLU A 40 -22.09 23.67 -9.56
C GLU A 40 -22.68 22.30 -9.89
N ALA A 41 -23.79 21.96 -9.23
CA ALA A 41 -24.55 20.74 -9.48
C ALA A 41 -25.58 20.94 -10.60
N SER A 42 -26.12 19.83 -11.12
CA SER A 42 -27.17 19.81 -12.16
C SER A 42 -28.43 20.60 -11.81
N THR A 43 -28.70 20.79 -10.52
CA THR A 43 -29.80 21.60 -9.98
C THR A 43 -29.56 23.12 -10.06
N GLY A 44 -28.37 23.54 -10.48
CA GLY A 44 -27.89 24.93 -10.44
C GLY A 44 -27.41 25.37 -9.04
N GLY A 45 -27.50 24.51 -8.04
CA GLY A 45 -26.96 24.75 -6.70
C GLY A 45 -25.43 24.76 -6.72
N ARG A 46 -24.83 25.66 -5.94
CA ARG A 46 -23.38 25.71 -5.74
C ARG A 46 -23.03 25.25 -4.33
N PHE A 47 -22.06 24.36 -4.22
CA PHE A 47 -21.65 23.77 -2.96
C PHE A 47 -20.13 23.89 -2.80
N GLN A 48 -19.70 24.43 -1.66
CA GLN A 48 -18.29 24.53 -1.34
C GLN A 48 -17.76 23.16 -0.92
N LEU A 49 -16.75 22.64 -1.62
CA LEU A 49 -16.10 21.40 -1.22
C LEU A 49 -15.31 21.63 0.07
N HIS A 50 -15.57 20.81 1.08
CA HIS A 50 -14.84 20.87 2.34
C HIS A 50 -13.38 20.41 2.15
N PRO A 51 -12.41 21.03 2.84
CA PRO A 51 -11.04 20.52 2.86
C PRO A 51 -11.00 19.06 3.30
N TRP A 52 -10.46 18.20 2.44
CA TRP A 52 -10.25 16.79 2.78
C TRP A 52 -8.98 16.67 3.60
N SER A 53 -9.04 16.13 4.82
CA SER A 53 -7.90 16.04 5.73
C SER A 53 -7.28 14.65 5.78
N PHE A 54 -6.03 14.57 6.25
CA PHE A 54 -5.32 13.33 6.54
C PHE A 54 -6.15 12.33 7.35
N ASP A 55 -6.71 12.76 8.49
CA ASP A 55 -7.49 11.88 9.36
C ASP A 55 -8.77 11.41 8.70
N SER A 56 -9.45 12.28 7.95
CA SER A 56 -10.65 11.91 7.21
C SER A 56 -10.34 10.91 6.10
N HIS A 57 -9.21 11.10 5.40
CA HIS A 57 -8.75 10.22 4.35
C HIS A 57 -8.44 8.81 4.88
N LEU A 58 -7.60 8.69 5.92
CA LEU A 58 -7.23 7.38 6.46
C LEU A 58 -8.42 6.65 7.09
N ARG A 59 -9.29 7.38 7.80
CA ARG A 59 -10.52 6.79 8.36
C ARG A 59 -11.44 6.28 7.27
N ALA A 60 -11.66 7.06 6.20
CA ALA A 60 -12.49 6.65 5.08
C ALA A 60 -11.91 5.40 4.38
N LEU A 61 -10.59 5.32 4.19
CA LEU A 61 -9.95 4.08 3.72
C LEU A 61 -10.16 2.91 4.68
N GLY A 62 -10.09 3.13 5.99
CA GLY A 62 -10.32 2.10 6.99
C GLY A 62 -11.76 1.54 7.02
N VAL A 63 -12.74 2.33 6.58
CA VAL A 63 -14.16 1.93 6.50
C VAL A 63 -14.49 1.31 5.16
N HIS A 64 -13.99 1.90 4.07
CA HIS A 64 -14.44 1.59 2.71
C HIS A 64 -13.47 0.70 1.93
N ALA A 65 -12.37 0.27 2.53
CA ALA A 65 -11.38 -0.59 1.89
C ALA A 65 -11.01 -1.74 2.82
N TRP A 66 -11.26 -2.98 2.38
CA TRP A 66 -11.02 -4.18 3.17
C TRP A 66 -10.44 -5.30 2.33
N LEU A 67 -9.73 -6.21 3.00
CA LEU A 67 -9.20 -7.42 2.39
C LEU A 67 -10.17 -8.57 2.66
N ASP A 68 -10.61 -9.24 1.62
CA ASP A 68 -11.36 -10.49 1.71
C ASP A 68 -10.57 -11.65 1.09
N GLY A 69 -11.15 -12.86 1.12
CA GLY A 69 -10.50 -14.05 0.56
C GLY A 69 -10.29 -14.00 -0.96
N ALA A 70 -10.92 -13.07 -1.68
CA ALA A 70 -10.77 -12.87 -3.12
C ALA A 70 -9.81 -11.72 -3.47
N GLY A 71 -9.51 -10.83 -2.52
CA GLY A 71 -8.52 -9.77 -2.68
C GLY A 71 -8.89 -8.50 -1.93
N MET A 72 -8.42 -7.36 -2.45
CA MET A 72 -8.79 -6.06 -1.93
C MET A 72 -10.11 -5.62 -2.57
N THR A 73 -11.08 -5.30 -1.73
CA THR A 73 -12.36 -4.69 -2.15
C THR A 73 -12.37 -3.23 -1.70
N PHE A 74 -12.95 -2.37 -2.54
CA PHE A 74 -13.04 -0.92 -2.30
C PHE A 74 -14.44 -0.40 -2.64
N ASP A 75 -15.13 0.15 -1.65
CA ASP A 75 -16.40 0.85 -1.81
C ASP A 75 -16.15 2.32 -2.17
N ALA A 76 -16.04 2.57 -3.48
CA ALA A 76 -15.80 3.91 -4.01
C ALA A 76 -16.99 4.87 -3.73
N GLU A 77 -18.23 4.36 -3.69
CA GLU A 77 -19.42 5.18 -3.43
C GLU A 77 -19.51 5.60 -1.97
N GLY A 78 -19.23 4.66 -1.05
CA GLY A 78 -19.12 4.95 0.38
C GLY A 78 -18.01 5.95 0.68
N PHE A 79 -16.84 5.77 0.08
CA PHE A 79 -15.71 6.69 0.22
C PHE A 79 -16.05 8.10 -0.31
N ALA A 80 -16.64 8.20 -1.50
CA ALA A 80 -17.08 9.46 -2.08
C ALA A 80 -18.14 10.17 -1.22
N SER A 81 -19.07 9.40 -0.65
CA SER A 81 -20.09 9.92 0.26
C SER A 81 -19.48 10.55 1.52
N ASP A 82 -18.42 9.96 2.07
CA ASP A 82 -17.69 10.52 3.22
C ASP A 82 -16.99 11.84 2.86
N VAL A 83 -16.45 11.95 1.64
CA VAL A 83 -15.83 13.18 1.12
C VAL A 83 -16.88 14.30 1.00
N LEU A 84 -18.07 13.99 0.49
CA LEU A 84 -19.13 14.97 0.27
C LEU A 84 -19.85 15.39 1.56
N ARG A 85 -19.92 14.51 2.57
CA ARG A 85 -20.69 14.76 3.82
C ARG A 85 -20.28 16.04 4.55
N GLY A 86 -19.00 16.42 4.51
CA GLY A 86 -18.50 17.66 5.11
C GLY A 86 -18.85 18.93 4.32
N SER A 87 -19.30 18.80 3.07
CA SER A 87 -19.44 19.89 2.10
C SER A 87 -20.87 20.47 2.02
N GLY A 88 -21.79 20.00 2.88
CA GLY A 88 -23.18 20.46 2.90
C GLY A 88 -23.99 20.08 1.64
N VAL A 89 -23.47 19.17 0.83
CA VAL A 89 -24.13 18.64 -0.36
C VAL A 89 -25.31 17.76 0.07
N PRO A 90 -26.52 17.95 -0.50
CA PRO A 90 -27.64 17.04 -0.28
C PRO A 90 -27.33 15.61 -0.76
N GLU A 91 -27.73 14.60 0.02
CA GLU A 91 -27.50 13.18 -0.32
C GLU A 91 -28.08 12.79 -1.69
N SER A 92 -29.14 13.46 -2.13
CA SER A 92 -29.72 13.26 -3.47
C SER A 92 -28.77 13.58 -4.62
N LEU A 93 -27.69 14.32 -4.37
CA LEU A 93 -26.67 14.69 -5.36
C LEU A 93 -25.39 13.85 -5.22
N PHE A 94 -25.31 12.91 -4.27
CA PHE A 94 -24.07 12.16 -4.04
C PHE A 94 -23.68 11.31 -5.25
N THR A 95 -24.61 10.56 -5.83
CA THR A 95 -24.34 9.74 -7.03
C THR A 95 -23.85 10.58 -8.21
N GLU A 96 -24.39 11.79 -8.40
CA GLU A 96 -23.95 12.72 -9.43
C GLU A 96 -22.52 13.21 -9.17
N LEU A 97 -22.22 13.56 -7.92
CA LEU A 97 -20.95 14.16 -7.53
C LEU A 97 -19.87 13.14 -7.14
N THR A 98 -20.16 11.84 -7.19
CA THR A 98 -19.21 10.76 -6.85
C THR A 98 -17.88 10.89 -7.60
N PRO A 99 -17.84 11.01 -8.94
CA PRO A 99 -16.57 11.12 -9.67
C PRO A 99 -15.76 12.34 -9.22
N LEU A 100 -16.43 13.48 -9.01
CA LEU A 100 -15.81 14.70 -8.52
C LEU A 100 -15.26 14.54 -7.10
N ALA A 101 -15.99 13.86 -6.22
CA ALA A 101 -15.56 13.62 -4.84
C ALA A 101 -14.28 12.77 -4.79
N LEU A 102 -14.21 11.70 -5.61
CA LEU A 102 -13.02 10.86 -5.73
C LEU A 102 -11.84 11.66 -6.29
N TRP A 103 -12.06 12.43 -7.36
CA TRP A 103 -11.05 13.31 -7.93
C TRP A 103 -10.54 14.35 -6.91
N TRP A 104 -11.44 14.96 -6.14
CA TRP A 104 -11.10 15.92 -5.09
C TRP A 104 -10.25 15.28 -3.98
N ALA A 105 -10.61 14.07 -3.54
CA ALA A 105 -9.89 13.34 -2.51
C ALA A 105 -8.46 12.96 -2.91
N LEU A 106 -8.21 12.75 -4.22
CA LEU A 106 -6.90 12.45 -4.80
C LEU A 106 -6.06 13.71 -5.10
N GLY A 107 -6.59 14.90 -4.80
CA GLY A 107 -5.86 16.16 -4.91
C GLY A 107 -6.32 17.11 -6.01
N GLY A 108 -7.40 16.76 -6.71
CA GLY A 108 -8.08 17.66 -7.61
C GLY A 108 -7.19 18.22 -8.73
N ALA A 109 -7.24 19.53 -8.93
CA ALA A 109 -6.51 20.24 -9.98
C ALA A 109 -5.07 20.63 -9.57
N ARG A 110 -4.55 20.09 -8.46
CA ARG A 110 -3.23 20.48 -7.97
C ARG A 110 -2.15 19.96 -8.92
N GLU A 111 -1.39 20.88 -9.49
CA GLU A 111 -0.30 20.54 -10.38
C GLU A 111 0.88 20.01 -9.58
N THR A 112 1.28 18.76 -9.83
CA THR A 112 2.44 18.16 -9.17
C THR A 112 3.69 18.92 -9.62
N SER A 113 4.30 19.65 -8.70
CA SER A 113 5.55 20.35 -8.98
C SER A 113 6.68 19.34 -9.21
N LEU A 114 7.06 19.12 -10.47
CA LEU A 114 8.14 18.21 -10.88
C LEU A 114 9.52 18.86 -10.73
N GLY A 115 9.84 19.33 -9.52
CA GLY A 115 11.21 19.70 -9.18
C GLY A 115 12.08 18.45 -9.09
N THR A 116 13.33 18.51 -9.60
CA THR A 116 14.29 17.43 -9.36
C THR A 116 14.64 17.41 -7.87
N LEU A 117 14.21 16.36 -7.18
CA LEU A 117 14.49 16.16 -5.76
C LEU A 117 15.75 15.30 -5.56
N PRO A 118 16.47 15.46 -4.43
CA PRO A 118 17.56 14.55 -4.09
C PRO A 118 17.05 13.11 -3.90
N GLU A 119 17.96 12.14 -3.96
CA GLU A 119 17.64 10.73 -3.72
C GLU A 119 16.97 10.54 -2.35
N GLY A 120 15.92 9.71 -2.30
CA GLY A 120 15.14 9.44 -1.09
C GLY A 120 14.14 10.55 -0.71
N TRP A 121 14.04 11.63 -1.49
CA TRP A 121 13.03 12.66 -1.31
C TRP A 121 11.89 12.53 -2.32
N VAL A 122 10.67 12.80 -1.88
CA VAL A 122 9.47 12.83 -2.72
C VAL A 122 8.69 14.14 -2.50
N GLN A 123 8.03 14.61 -3.55
CA GLN A 123 7.08 15.72 -3.48
C GLN A 123 5.69 15.13 -3.20
N ALA A 124 5.04 15.56 -2.12
CA ALA A 124 3.69 15.15 -1.75
C ALA A 124 2.83 16.39 -1.51
N GLY A 125 2.12 16.85 -2.55
CA GLY A 125 1.38 18.10 -2.50
C GLY A 125 2.29 19.29 -2.20
N ASP A 126 2.02 20.01 -1.11
CA ASP A 126 2.80 21.19 -0.69
C ASP A 126 4.02 20.87 0.19
N VAL A 127 4.19 19.59 0.56
CA VAL A 127 5.32 19.16 1.38
C VAL A 127 6.30 18.30 0.59
N ARG A 128 7.54 18.30 1.04
CA ARG A 128 8.57 17.33 0.63
C ARG A 128 8.84 16.40 1.77
N ALA A 129 8.89 15.11 1.50
CA ALA A 129 9.17 14.10 2.51
C ALA A 129 10.43 13.31 2.15
N ARG A 130 11.30 13.09 3.13
CA ARG A 130 12.39 12.12 3.02
C ARG A 130 11.90 10.77 3.51
N LEU A 131 11.94 9.76 2.64
CA LEU A 131 11.41 8.44 2.92
C LEU A 131 12.51 7.41 3.10
N ARG A 132 12.20 6.34 3.85
CA ARG A 132 13.00 5.13 3.92
C ARG A 132 12.10 3.89 3.87
N PRO A 133 12.60 2.77 3.32
CA PRO A 133 11.92 1.50 3.48
C PRO A 133 11.92 1.11 4.97
N TRP A 134 10.86 0.43 5.39
CA TRP A 134 10.83 -0.25 6.66
C TRP A 134 11.73 -1.50 6.66
N THR A 135 12.19 -1.87 7.85
CA THR A 135 12.82 -3.17 8.09
C THR A 135 11.74 -4.26 8.21
N PHE A 136 12.16 -5.52 8.03
CA PHE A 136 11.27 -6.66 8.24
C PHE A 136 10.64 -6.67 9.65
N SER A 137 11.43 -6.37 10.69
CA SER A 137 10.95 -6.33 12.07
C SER A 137 9.92 -5.22 12.31
N GLU A 138 10.12 -4.05 11.69
CA GLU A 138 9.15 -2.95 11.78
C GLU A 138 7.84 -3.33 11.08
N ARG A 139 7.92 -3.91 9.87
CA ARG A 139 6.74 -4.41 9.15
C ARG A 139 5.96 -5.44 9.96
N ALA A 140 6.64 -6.46 10.49
CA ALA A 140 5.99 -7.52 11.25
C ALA A 140 5.29 -6.97 12.51
N ARG A 141 5.94 -6.03 13.21
CA ARG A 141 5.35 -5.35 14.36
C ARG A 141 4.11 -4.53 13.97
N VAL A 142 4.22 -3.70 12.94
CA VAL A 142 3.12 -2.86 12.45
C VAL A 142 1.91 -3.70 12.01
N VAL A 143 2.15 -4.84 11.34
CA VAL A 143 1.09 -5.78 10.97
C VAL A 143 0.40 -6.31 12.21
N GLU A 144 1.12 -6.87 13.19
CA GLU A 144 0.49 -7.41 14.41
C GLU A 144 -0.26 -6.34 15.22
N GLU A 145 0.30 -5.13 15.37
CA GLU A 145 -0.37 -4.02 16.06
C GLU A 145 -1.64 -3.52 15.34
N SER A 146 -1.76 -3.83 14.04
CA SER A 146 -2.92 -3.45 13.22
C SER A 146 -3.98 -4.54 13.12
N LEU A 147 -3.73 -5.74 13.68
CA LEU A 147 -4.70 -6.82 13.71
C LEU A 147 -5.58 -6.75 14.97
N THR A 148 -6.89 -6.93 14.82
CA THR A 148 -7.80 -7.24 15.92
C THR A 148 -8.25 -8.70 15.86
N LEU A 149 -8.44 -9.30 17.03
CA LEU A 149 -9.05 -10.61 17.14
C LEU A 149 -10.56 -10.43 17.27
N GLU A 150 -11.28 -10.86 16.26
CA GLU A 150 -12.74 -10.85 16.26
C GLU A 150 -13.30 -11.98 17.14
N PRO A 151 -14.57 -11.88 17.60
CA PRO A 151 -15.16 -12.86 18.51
C PRO A 151 -15.23 -14.30 17.95
N ASP A 152 -15.22 -14.46 16.63
CA ASP A 152 -15.20 -15.74 15.93
C ASP A 152 -13.78 -16.34 15.80
N GLY A 153 -12.76 -15.65 16.33
CA GLY A 153 -11.36 -16.04 16.27
C GLY A 153 -10.65 -15.64 14.98
N THR A 154 -11.33 -14.95 14.06
CA THR A 154 -10.69 -14.37 12.88
C THR A 154 -9.84 -13.16 13.27
N ARG A 155 -8.81 -12.87 12.46
CA ARG A 155 -7.99 -11.67 12.63
C ARG A 155 -8.33 -10.69 11.53
N GLU A 156 -8.81 -9.52 11.91
CA GLU A 156 -9.15 -8.44 10.98
C GLU A 156 -8.02 -7.41 10.94
N LEU A 157 -7.63 -6.98 9.73
CA LEU A 157 -6.63 -5.94 9.55
C LEU A 157 -7.30 -4.57 9.51
N HIS A 158 -7.00 -3.71 10.49
CA HIS A 158 -7.39 -2.31 10.44
C HIS A 158 -6.47 -1.52 9.51
N LEU A 159 -6.91 -1.29 8.28
CA LEU A 159 -6.14 -0.59 7.26
C LEU A 159 -5.70 0.81 7.70
N GLU A 160 -6.58 1.58 8.37
CA GLU A 160 -6.25 2.90 8.89
C GLU A 160 -5.01 2.87 9.81
N ARG A 161 -5.01 1.94 10.78
CA ARG A 161 -3.92 1.79 11.76
C ARG A 161 -2.63 1.37 11.06
N TYR A 162 -2.74 0.44 10.12
CA TYR A 162 -1.62 -0.06 9.34
C TYR A 162 -0.97 1.05 8.50
N LEU A 163 -1.77 1.81 7.75
CA LEU A 163 -1.26 2.92 6.91
C LEU A 163 -0.65 4.03 7.75
N ARG A 164 -1.29 4.41 8.87
CA ARG A 164 -0.75 5.41 9.80
C ARG A 164 0.60 4.97 10.37
N ALA A 165 0.72 3.72 10.78
CA ALA A 165 1.96 3.16 11.31
C ALA A 165 3.05 3.03 10.23
N MET A 166 2.68 2.65 9.00
CA MET A 166 3.60 2.63 7.86
C MET A 166 4.18 4.03 7.59
N LEU A 167 3.32 5.05 7.52
CA LEU A 167 3.75 6.45 7.37
C LEU A 167 4.68 6.88 8.51
N ALA A 168 4.31 6.59 9.75
CA ALA A 168 5.11 6.96 10.93
C ALA A 168 6.52 6.32 10.93
N VAL A 169 6.67 5.12 10.36
CA VAL A 169 7.97 4.43 10.27
C VAL A 169 8.78 4.91 9.06
N SER A 170 8.13 5.09 7.90
CA SER A 170 8.80 5.37 6.63
C SER A 170 9.12 6.85 6.41
N VAL A 171 8.38 7.77 7.00
CA VAL A 171 8.65 9.21 6.89
C VAL A 171 9.74 9.59 7.88
N VAL A 172 10.91 9.96 7.35
CA VAL A 172 12.07 10.36 8.17
C VAL A 172 12.06 11.86 8.45
N GLU A 173 11.58 12.65 7.48
CA GLU A 173 11.60 14.10 7.54
C GLU A 173 10.51 14.68 6.64
N ILE A 174 9.90 15.80 7.04
CA ILE A 174 8.92 16.57 6.24
C ILE A 174 9.35 18.03 6.21
N VAL A 175 9.30 18.64 5.03
CA VAL A 175 9.64 20.05 4.80
C VAL A 175 8.50 20.74 4.02
N PRO A 176 7.89 21.82 4.55
CA PRO A 176 8.13 22.41 5.88
C PRO A 176 7.79 21.44 7.01
N ALA A 177 8.38 21.63 8.19
CA ALA A 177 8.15 20.78 9.35
C ALA A 177 6.70 20.97 9.85
N VAL A 178 5.82 20.05 9.45
CA VAL A 178 4.41 20.00 9.84
C VAL A 178 4.05 18.60 10.32
N PRO A 179 3.14 18.46 11.30
CA PRO A 179 2.60 17.15 11.69
C PRO A 179 1.85 16.47 10.54
N LEU A 180 1.92 15.13 10.44
CA LEU A 180 1.26 14.37 9.37
C LEU A 180 -0.26 14.54 9.35
N ASP A 181 -0.88 14.65 10.52
CA ASP A 181 -2.33 14.86 10.70
C ASP A 181 -2.83 16.21 10.17
N THR A 182 -1.91 17.16 9.92
CA THR A 182 -2.25 18.46 9.31
C THR A 182 -2.21 18.45 7.79
N LEU A 183 -1.76 17.36 7.16
CA LEU A 183 -1.74 17.24 5.71
C LEU A 183 -3.16 17.22 5.15
N ASP A 184 -3.34 17.86 4.00
CA ASP A 184 -4.55 17.67 3.20
C ASP A 184 -4.57 16.28 2.56
N GLY A 185 -5.74 15.88 2.07
CA GLY A 185 -5.97 14.57 1.49
C GLY A 185 -5.15 14.32 0.23
N ALA A 186 -4.86 15.38 -0.54
CA ALA A 186 -3.99 15.33 -1.71
C ALA A 186 -2.56 14.93 -1.33
N SER A 187 -1.98 15.65 -0.37
CA SER A 187 -0.63 15.42 0.14
C SER A 187 -0.56 14.07 0.85
N THR A 188 -1.63 13.68 1.55
CA THR A 188 -1.77 12.37 2.18
C THR A 188 -1.74 11.24 1.15
N THR A 189 -2.52 11.36 0.08
CA THR A 189 -2.56 10.38 -1.01
C THR A 189 -1.20 10.23 -1.66
N ALA A 190 -0.59 11.34 -2.07
CA ALA A 190 0.73 11.33 -2.71
C ALA A 190 1.82 10.73 -1.79
N LEU A 191 1.75 11.04 -0.50
CA LEU A 191 2.69 10.49 0.48
C LEU A 191 2.47 8.99 0.71
N LEU A 192 1.22 8.54 0.78
CA LEU A 192 0.87 7.11 0.87
C LEU A 192 1.35 6.35 -0.36
N GLU A 193 1.10 6.86 -1.56
CA GLU A 193 1.57 6.24 -2.80
C GLU A 193 3.09 6.09 -2.79
N ALA A 194 3.81 7.16 -2.45
CA ALA A 194 5.26 7.13 -2.37
C ALA A 194 5.78 6.14 -1.30
N VAL A 195 5.15 6.12 -0.11
CA VAL A 195 5.51 5.21 0.99
C VAL A 195 5.18 3.76 0.65
N VAL A 196 4.09 3.49 -0.06
CA VAL A 196 3.80 2.15 -0.58
C VAL A 196 4.87 1.76 -1.58
N ALA A 197 5.15 2.60 -2.59
CA ALA A 197 6.11 2.32 -3.65
C ALA A 197 7.52 1.98 -3.12
N ILE A 198 8.03 2.70 -2.12
CA ILE A 198 9.36 2.41 -1.55
C ILE A 198 9.38 1.12 -0.70
N ASN A 199 8.24 0.67 -0.20
CA ASN A 199 8.10 -0.52 0.64
C ASN A 199 7.66 -1.77 -0.16
N THR A 200 7.12 -1.57 -1.34
CA THR A 200 6.75 -2.62 -2.31
C THR A 200 7.75 -2.70 -3.48
N GLY A 201 8.77 -1.83 -3.51
CA GLY A 201 9.60 -1.50 -4.66
C GLY A 201 9.97 -2.67 -5.56
N ASP A 202 9.95 -2.40 -6.88
CA ASP A 202 10.14 -3.32 -8.02
C ASP A 202 10.47 -4.75 -7.59
N GLU A 203 9.40 -5.56 -7.48
CA GLU A 203 9.55 -6.98 -7.20
C GLU A 203 10.49 -7.56 -8.24
N ARG A 204 11.70 -7.93 -7.81
CA ARG A 204 12.59 -8.69 -8.67
C ARG A 204 11.89 -10.01 -9.00
N ASN A 205 12.03 -10.49 -10.23
CA ASN A 205 11.43 -11.76 -10.64
C ASN A 205 11.79 -12.91 -9.67
N GLU A 206 12.98 -12.84 -9.06
CA GLU A 206 13.46 -13.75 -8.03
C GLU A 206 12.63 -13.68 -6.74
N ASP A 207 12.25 -12.49 -6.28
CA ASP A 207 11.39 -12.30 -5.09
C ASP A 207 9.97 -12.86 -5.33
N GLN A 208 9.44 -12.68 -6.54
CA GLN A 208 8.16 -13.27 -6.95
C GLN A 208 8.24 -14.80 -7.06
N THR A 209 9.35 -15.31 -7.60
CA THR A 209 9.62 -16.75 -7.71
C THR A 209 9.71 -17.39 -6.32
N LEU A 210 10.34 -16.74 -5.35
CA LEU A 210 10.47 -17.25 -3.98
C LEU A 210 9.15 -17.28 -3.19
N ARG A 211 8.19 -16.42 -3.55
CA ARG A 211 6.85 -16.40 -2.92
C ARG A 211 5.91 -17.46 -3.49
N THR A 212 6.18 -17.98 -4.69
CA THR A 212 5.36 -19.00 -5.32
C THR A 212 5.79 -20.39 -4.85
N PRO A 213 4.92 -21.22 -4.26
CA PRO A 213 5.28 -22.58 -3.88
C PRO A 213 5.58 -23.41 -5.14
N GLY A 214 6.82 -23.92 -5.25
CA GLY A 214 7.22 -24.70 -6.43
C GLY A 214 8.67 -25.19 -6.38
N ALA A 215 9.01 -26.10 -7.30
CA ALA A 215 10.36 -26.66 -7.41
C ALA A 215 11.41 -25.59 -7.76
N GLN A 216 11.05 -24.63 -8.62
CA GLN A 216 11.93 -23.54 -9.03
C GLN A 216 12.27 -22.60 -7.87
N ALA A 217 11.28 -22.25 -7.02
CA ALA A 217 11.49 -21.46 -5.82
C ALA A 217 12.48 -22.12 -4.84
N ARG A 218 12.36 -23.45 -4.65
CA ARG A 218 13.27 -24.21 -3.79
C ARG A 218 14.69 -24.21 -4.33
N VAL A 219 14.87 -24.47 -5.62
CA VAL A 219 16.20 -24.47 -6.26
C VAL A 219 16.84 -23.08 -6.16
N LEU A 220 16.08 -22.01 -6.46
CA LEU A 220 16.57 -20.63 -6.35
C LEU A 220 16.97 -20.29 -4.90
N ALA A 221 16.15 -20.66 -3.92
CA ALA A 221 16.46 -20.45 -2.50
C ALA A 221 17.71 -21.22 -2.07
N GLU A 222 17.83 -22.50 -2.45
CA GLU A 222 18.98 -23.34 -2.11
C GLU A 222 20.29 -22.79 -2.68
N VAL A 223 20.29 -22.43 -3.97
CA VAL A 223 21.46 -21.85 -4.64
C VAL A 223 21.84 -20.51 -4.01
N THR A 224 20.86 -19.63 -3.78
CA THR A 224 21.09 -18.31 -3.19
C THR A 224 21.68 -18.44 -1.79
N LEU A 225 21.05 -19.24 -0.91
CA LEU A 225 21.54 -19.44 0.45
C LEU A 225 22.92 -20.10 0.50
N LYS A 226 23.20 -21.03 -0.42
CA LYS A 226 24.50 -21.69 -0.52
C LYS A 226 25.60 -20.68 -0.84
N LEU A 227 25.39 -19.81 -1.83
CA LEU A 227 26.36 -18.80 -2.23
C LEU A 227 26.53 -17.71 -1.17
N CYS A 228 25.42 -17.25 -0.56
CA CYS A 228 25.47 -16.30 0.56
C CYS A 228 26.31 -16.87 1.72
N ARG A 229 26.12 -18.14 2.07
CA ARG A 229 26.88 -18.80 3.15
C ARG A 229 28.36 -18.95 2.80
N ALA A 230 28.67 -19.33 1.56
CA ALA A 230 30.05 -19.65 1.18
C ALA A 230 30.91 -18.40 0.91
N LEU A 231 30.31 -17.34 0.37
CA LEU A 231 31.02 -16.14 -0.08
C LEU A 231 30.79 -14.92 0.81
N GLY A 232 29.89 -15.01 1.81
CA GLY A 232 29.46 -13.87 2.62
C GLY A 232 28.64 -12.83 1.83
N TRP A 233 28.10 -13.24 0.69
CA TRP A 233 27.31 -12.37 -0.19
C TRP A 233 25.88 -12.21 0.32
N THR A 234 25.25 -11.11 -0.09
CA THR A 234 23.82 -10.89 0.04
C THR A 234 23.06 -11.55 -1.12
N PRO A 235 21.77 -11.90 -0.96
CA PRO A 235 20.94 -12.38 -2.06
C PRO A 235 20.96 -11.44 -3.27
N SER A 236 20.93 -10.13 -3.02
CA SER A 236 21.00 -9.12 -4.08
C SER A 236 22.29 -9.15 -4.88
N GLN A 237 23.44 -9.45 -4.25
CA GLN A 237 24.71 -9.65 -4.94
C GLN A 237 24.71 -10.94 -5.76
N VAL A 238 24.11 -12.01 -5.25
CA VAL A 238 23.95 -13.28 -6.00
C VAL A 238 23.10 -13.05 -7.25
N TRP A 239 21.95 -12.39 -7.12
CA TRP A 239 21.03 -12.17 -8.24
C TRP A 239 21.53 -11.14 -9.26
N ALA A 240 22.36 -10.18 -8.82
CA ALA A 240 23.03 -9.25 -9.73
C ALA A 240 24.21 -9.90 -10.49
N THR A 241 24.65 -11.08 -10.08
CA THR A 241 25.79 -11.78 -10.71
C THR A 241 25.31 -12.51 -11.97
N PRO A 242 25.99 -12.38 -13.13
CA PRO A 242 25.63 -13.11 -14.34
C PRO A 242 25.58 -14.63 -14.09
N ALA A 243 24.58 -15.31 -14.64
CA ALA A 243 24.34 -16.74 -14.41
C ALA A 243 25.57 -17.62 -14.69
N ALA A 244 26.32 -17.33 -15.75
CA ALA A 244 27.54 -18.06 -16.09
C ALA A 244 28.63 -17.96 -15.00
N GLU A 245 28.68 -16.84 -14.28
CA GLU A 245 29.63 -16.66 -13.18
C GLU A 245 29.13 -17.35 -11.91
N VAL A 246 27.82 -17.31 -11.65
CA VAL A 246 27.17 -18.11 -10.59
C VAL A 246 27.47 -19.61 -10.78
N ASP A 247 27.34 -20.13 -12.00
CA ASP A 247 27.61 -21.54 -12.32
C ASP A 247 29.08 -21.93 -12.10
N ARG A 248 30.02 -21.03 -12.44
CA ARG A 248 31.45 -21.23 -12.17
C ARG A 248 31.73 -21.27 -10.67
N LEU A 249 31.16 -20.35 -9.90
CA LEU A 249 31.32 -20.31 -8.44
C LEU A 249 30.74 -21.57 -7.79
N LEU A 250 29.56 -22.02 -8.21
CA LEU A 250 28.97 -23.28 -7.75
C LEU A 250 29.85 -24.49 -8.10
N SER A 251 30.47 -24.50 -9.27
CA SER A 251 31.40 -25.55 -9.67
C SER A 251 32.66 -25.57 -8.81
N LEU A 252 33.23 -24.40 -8.48
CA LEU A 252 34.38 -24.28 -7.58
C LEU A 252 34.03 -24.69 -6.14
N LEU A 253 32.84 -24.35 -5.65
CA LEU A 253 32.37 -24.79 -4.34
C LEU A 253 32.24 -26.32 -4.26
N ARG A 254 31.76 -26.98 -5.32
CA ARG A 254 31.69 -28.45 -5.37
C ARG A 254 33.05 -29.14 -5.31
N LEU A 255 34.11 -28.49 -5.80
CA LEU A 255 35.48 -29.02 -5.73
C LEU A 255 36.11 -28.88 -4.34
N THR A 256 35.58 -27.98 -3.50
CA THR A 256 36.13 -27.65 -2.18
C THR A 256 35.27 -28.17 -1.02
N GLU A 257 33.99 -28.44 -1.26
CA GLU A 257 33.11 -29.08 -0.27
C GLU A 257 33.51 -30.54 -0.05
N ALA A 258 33.80 -30.89 1.21
CA ALA A 258 33.99 -32.29 1.59
C ALA A 258 32.71 -33.09 1.33
N PRO A 259 32.81 -34.33 0.81
CA PRO A 259 31.64 -35.15 0.56
C PRO A 259 30.85 -35.35 1.85
N ALA A 260 29.52 -35.23 1.77
CA ALA A 260 28.66 -35.44 2.91
C ALA A 260 28.92 -36.83 3.52
N PRO A 261 28.99 -36.97 4.85
CA PRO A 261 29.21 -38.25 5.50
C PRO A 261 28.11 -39.23 5.06
N ALA A 262 28.51 -40.44 4.69
CA ALA A 262 27.59 -41.47 4.22
C ALA A 262 26.46 -41.68 5.24
N PRO A 263 25.20 -41.78 4.80
CA PRO A 263 24.08 -41.99 5.71
C PRO A 263 24.32 -43.27 6.53
N ALA A 264 24.21 -43.15 7.85
CA ALA A 264 24.35 -44.29 8.74
C ALA A 264 23.36 -45.39 8.31
N PRO A 265 23.76 -46.68 8.34
CA PRO A 265 22.90 -47.77 7.90
C PRO A 265 21.60 -47.74 8.70
N LYS A 266 20.46 -47.68 7.99
CA LYS A 266 19.13 -47.75 8.61
C LYS A 266 19.09 -49.01 9.47
N ARG A 267 18.87 -48.86 10.78
CA ARG A 267 18.58 -50.00 11.67
C ARG A 267 17.41 -50.77 11.06
N ARG A 268 17.64 -52.03 10.66
CA ARG A 268 16.57 -52.93 10.22
C ARG A 268 15.54 -52.99 11.35
N THR A 269 14.27 -52.82 10.99
CA THR A 269 13.15 -53.15 11.88
C THR A 269 13.31 -54.62 12.29
N PRO A 270 13.33 -54.91 13.61
CA PRO A 270 13.46 -56.29 14.07
C PRO A 270 12.28 -57.10 13.55
N ARG A 271 12.57 -58.25 12.94
CA ARG A 271 11.54 -59.15 12.41
C ARG A 271 11.08 -60.04 13.55
N LEU A 272 9.84 -60.53 13.48
CA LEU A 272 9.31 -61.48 14.46
C LEU A 272 10.20 -62.74 14.62
N SER A 273 10.94 -63.10 13.57
CA SER A 273 11.94 -64.18 13.55
C SER A 273 13.17 -63.95 14.44
N ASP A 274 13.38 -62.71 14.88
CA ASP A 274 14.51 -62.33 15.72
C ASP A 274 14.19 -62.52 17.22
N PHE A 275 12.97 -62.94 17.55
CA PHE A 275 12.50 -63.24 18.91
C PHE A 275 12.03 -64.70 18.99
N PRO A 276 12.88 -65.64 19.47
CA PRO A 276 12.54 -67.07 19.54
C PRO A 276 11.38 -67.40 20.50
N ASP A 277 10.93 -66.42 21.29
CA ASP A 277 9.92 -66.58 22.34
C ASP A 277 8.55 -65.99 21.93
N ALA A 278 8.42 -65.50 20.69
CA ALA A 278 7.17 -64.90 20.22
C ALA A 278 6.12 -65.97 19.91
N VAL A 279 5.04 -66.01 20.70
CA VAL A 279 3.88 -66.89 20.49
C VAL A 279 2.79 -66.14 19.74
N VAL A 280 2.33 -66.69 18.61
CA VAL A 280 1.20 -66.16 17.84
C VAL A 280 -0.10 -66.61 18.51
N ILE A 281 -0.90 -65.65 19.00
CA ILE A 281 -2.25 -65.92 19.51
C ILE A 281 -3.21 -65.71 18.34
N GLN A 282 -3.87 -66.78 17.91
CA GLN A 282 -4.92 -66.74 16.90
C GLN A 282 -6.26 -66.65 17.64
N VAL A 283 -6.99 -65.56 17.43
CA VAL A 283 -8.35 -65.37 17.95
C VAL A 283 -9.29 -65.66 16.79
N GLU A 284 -10.11 -66.69 16.93
CA GLU A 284 -11.22 -66.97 16.01
C GLU A 284 -12.43 -66.19 16.50
N ASP A 285 -13.02 -65.38 15.62
CA ASP A 285 -14.29 -64.68 15.85
C ASP A 285 -15.43 -65.62 15.38
N ASP A 286 -16.38 -65.93 16.27
CA ASP A 286 -17.65 -66.61 15.95
C ASP A 286 -18.57 -65.75 15.06
#